data_AF-A0A7V7XJ20-F1
#
_entry.id   AF-A0A7V7XJ20-F1
#
_cell.length_a   1.000
_cell.length_b   1.000
_cell.length_c   1.000
_cell.angle_alpha   90.00
_cell.angle_beta   90.00
_cell.angle_gamma   90.00
#
_symmetry.space_group_name_H-M   'P 1'
#
loop_
_entity.id
_entity.type
_entity.pdbx_description
1 polymer ?
#
loop_
_entity_poly.entity_id
_entity_poly.type
_entity_poly.pdbx_seq_one_letter_code
_entity_poly.pdbx_strand_id
1 'polypeptide(L)'
;MNRHRALALIFIVLGVVTAGCGFAGLTFSTAKQADDTVVNAAYVPGRTLSPNAALIATANAAPFRPTRVPPTAEVAQLAEDSTAAVLYDSALIEAGQTSFTAYCSACHGPDAKGIAGLGKDLVASEFVHSLTDEELLNFVKTGRPIWDAANTTGVDMPPKGGNPGLTDEDILNIIAYLRTLNAGASTENPVSAYDPAVLEAGSAAFTAYCSACHGPDARGIAGLGKDLVASEFVHSLTDEELLNFVKTGRPIWDAANTTGVDMPPKGGNPGLTDEELLNIVTFIRSLGQ
;
A
#
# COMPACT_ATOMS: atom_id res chain seq x y z
N MET A 1 58.12 12.34 -22.69
CA MET A 1 58.51 13.71 -22.28
C MET A 1 57.94 13.95 -20.88
N ASN A 2 58.81 14.19 -19.92
CA ASN A 2 58.53 14.42 -18.50
C ASN A 2 57.60 15.63 -18.26
N ARG A 3 56.82 15.58 -17.16
CA ARG A 3 56.74 16.56 -16.04
C ARG A 3 55.41 16.35 -15.30
N HIS A 4 55.39 15.75 -14.10
CA HIS A 4 55.69 16.32 -12.77
C HIS A 4 54.89 17.59 -12.44
N ARG A 5 54.05 17.52 -11.39
CA ARG A 5 53.99 18.39 -10.17
C ARG A 5 52.70 18.08 -9.38
N ALA A 6 52.78 17.47 -8.20
CA ALA A 6 53.03 18.06 -6.86
C ALA A 6 51.77 18.76 -6.29
N LEU A 7 51.05 18.12 -5.34
CA LEU A 7 51.17 18.23 -3.87
C LEU A 7 50.84 19.64 -3.32
N ALA A 8 49.73 19.74 -2.59
CA ALA A 8 49.53 20.77 -1.56
C ALA A 8 48.74 20.16 -0.39
N LEU A 9 49.48 19.88 0.69
CA LEU A 9 48.94 19.62 2.02
C LEU A 9 48.36 20.91 2.59
N ILE A 10 47.19 20.84 3.22
CA ILE A 10 46.73 21.85 4.17
C ILE A 10 46.59 21.16 5.53
N PHE A 11 47.55 21.46 6.41
CA PHE A 11 47.47 21.25 7.84
C PHE A 11 46.60 22.36 8.45
N ILE A 12 45.56 22.00 9.20
CA ILE A 12 44.95 22.92 10.18
C ILE A 12 45.10 22.31 11.56
N VAL A 13 45.70 23.11 12.43
CA VAL A 13 46.15 22.83 13.78
C VAL A 13 45.17 23.49 14.76
N LEU A 14 44.71 22.68 15.72
CA LEU A 14 44.43 23.00 17.13
C LEU A 14 43.29 23.97 17.51
N GLY A 15 42.45 23.50 18.43
CA GLY A 15 41.48 24.33 19.15
C GLY A 15 40.74 23.54 20.23
N VAL A 16 41.46 23.11 21.26
CA VAL A 16 40.89 22.59 22.52
C VAL A 16 40.23 23.75 23.27
N VAL A 17 38.94 23.63 23.59
CA VAL A 17 38.29 24.46 24.61
C VAL A 17 37.69 23.55 25.66
N THR A 18 38.39 23.49 26.80
CA THR A 18 37.89 23.01 28.08
C THR A 18 37.27 24.20 28.83
N ALA A 19 36.04 24.05 29.32
CA ALA A 19 35.52 24.85 30.41
C ALA A 19 34.39 24.10 31.12
N GLY A 20 34.67 23.64 32.34
CA GLY A 20 33.68 23.16 33.28
C GLY A 20 33.23 24.25 34.25
N CYS A 21 31.99 24.13 34.70
CA CYS A 21 31.39 24.55 35.96
C CYS A 21 30.06 23.76 36.00
N GLY A 22 29.77 22.83 36.90
CA GLY A 22 29.95 22.86 38.34
C GLY A 22 28.74 23.55 38.95
N PHE A 23 27.76 22.80 39.49
CA PHE A 23 27.11 23.06 40.78
C PHE A 23 26.01 22.02 41.09
N ALA A 24 26.09 21.49 42.33
CA ALA A 24 25.06 20.96 43.23
C ALA A 24 23.93 20.07 42.64
N GLY A 25 23.73 18.82 43.09
CA GLY A 25 23.75 18.37 44.48
C GLY A 25 22.34 18.44 45.05
N LEU A 26 21.54 17.40 44.83
CA LEU A 26 20.33 17.07 45.59
C LEU A 26 20.25 15.54 45.69
N THR A 27 20.29 15.06 46.93
CA THR A 27 20.12 13.67 47.35
C THR A 27 18.66 13.41 47.77
N PHE A 28 18.36 12.13 48.06
CA PHE A 28 17.09 11.52 48.51
C PHE A 28 16.14 11.11 47.37
N SER A 29 15.45 9.96 47.40
CA SER A 29 15.38 8.82 48.31
C SER A 29 14.67 7.70 47.54
N THR A 30 15.05 6.44 47.78
CA THR A 30 14.31 5.27 47.30
C THR A 30 12.91 5.23 47.92
N ALA A 31 11.87 5.02 47.12
CA ALA A 31 10.58 4.52 47.60
C ALA A 31 9.84 3.73 46.50
N LYS A 32 9.05 2.79 46.98
CA LYS A 32 8.54 1.57 46.36
C LYS A 32 7.13 1.77 45.80
N GLN A 33 6.88 1.03 44.73
CA GLN A 33 5.65 0.73 43.96
C GLN A 33 4.33 0.54 44.73
N ALA A 34 3.24 1.07 44.16
CA ALA A 34 1.84 0.59 44.14
C ALA A 34 1.11 1.42 43.05
N ASP A 35 0.76 0.86 41.90
CA ASP A 35 -0.55 0.27 41.55
C ASP A 35 -1.75 1.06 42.10
N ASP A 36 -2.40 1.84 41.22
CA ASP A 36 -3.83 2.16 41.33
C ASP A 36 -4.34 2.55 39.93
N THR A 37 -5.25 1.73 39.44
CA THR A 37 -5.99 1.87 38.18
C THR A 37 -7.06 2.94 38.32
N VAL A 38 -6.92 4.04 37.57
CA VAL A 38 -7.92 5.12 37.52
C VAL A 38 -8.95 4.81 36.44
N VAL A 39 -10.14 4.41 36.87
CA VAL A 39 -11.36 4.47 36.06
C VAL A 39 -11.96 5.87 36.15
N ASN A 40 -11.90 6.62 35.04
CA ASN A 40 -12.61 7.88 34.88
C ASN A 40 -14.10 7.61 34.59
N ALA A 41 -14.94 7.71 35.61
CA ALA A 41 -16.39 7.83 35.44
C ALA A 41 -16.78 9.31 35.49
N ALA A 42 -17.20 9.86 34.35
CA ALA A 42 -17.70 11.22 34.22
C ALA A 42 -19.06 11.36 34.93
N TYR A 43 -19.16 12.36 35.81
CA TYR A 43 -20.37 12.81 36.48
C TYR A 43 -21.21 13.69 35.55
N VAL A 44 -22.47 13.32 35.30
CA VAL A 44 -23.46 14.15 34.58
C VAL A 44 -24.64 14.44 35.51
N PRO A 45 -24.89 15.70 35.93
CA PRO A 45 -26.07 16.04 36.71
C PRO A 45 -27.29 16.25 35.80
N GLY A 46 -28.43 15.63 36.12
CA GLY A 46 -29.72 16.03 35.54
C GLY A 46 -30.68 14.94 35.03
N ARG A 47 -30.76 13.75 35.62
CA ARG A 47 -31.88 12.82 35.35
C ARG A 47 -32.68 12.50 36.60
N THR A 48 -33.94 12.90 36.56
CA THR A 48 -34.98 12.65 37.54
C THR A 48 -35.35 11.16 37.61
N LEU A 49 -35.51 10.66 38.83
CA LEU A 49 -35.94 9.31 39.16
C LEU A 49 -37.44 9.15 38.86
N SER A 50 -37.81 8.08 38.18
CA SER A 50 -39.19 7.58 38.14
C SER A 50 -39.23 6.22 38.84
N PRO A 51 -40.14 5.98 39.81
CA PRO A 51 -40.19 4.74 40.56
C PRO A 51 -41.11 3.75 39.84
N ASN A 52 -40.59 2.59 39.47
CA ASN A 52 -41.37 1.36 39.54
C ASN A 52 -40.45 0.14 39.64
N ALA A 53 -40.56 -0.50 40.79
CA ALA A 53 -39.95 -1.75 41.13
C ALA A 53 -40.59 -2.89 40.33
N ALA A 54 -39.78 -3.82 39.84
CA ALA A 54 -40.16 -5.21 39.72
C ALA A 54 -38.91 -6.07 39.94
N LEU A 55 -38.88 -6.73 41.10
CA LEU A 55 -38.05 -7.90 41.40
C LEU A 55 -38.26 -8.96 40.32
N ILE A 56 -37.19 -9.45 39.71
CA ILE A 56 -37.07 -10.87 39.37
C ILE A 56 -35.65 -11.31 39.72
N ALA A 57 -35.53 -12.01 40.85
CA ALA A 57 -34.38 -12.82 41.17
C ALA A 57 -34.61 -14.21 40.57
N THR A 58 -33.73 -14.65 39.67
CA THR A 58 -33.44 -16.07 39.47
C THR A 58 -31.94 -16.24 39.29
N ALA A 59 -31.29 -16.67 40.37
CA ALA A 59 -29.97 -17.24 40.34
C ALA A 59 -29.98 -18.54 39.52
N ASN A 60 -28.92 -18.76 38.73
CA ASN A 60 -28.30 -20.07 38.56
C ASN A 60 -26.93 -19.91 37.89
N ALA A 61 -25.90 -19.77 38.73
CA ALA A 61 -24.52 -19.99 38.35
C ALA A 61 -24.25 -21.50 38.30
N ALA A 62 -23.88 -22.01 37.11
CA ALA A 62 -23.37 -23.36 36.97
C ALA A 62 -21.86 -23.39 37.26
N PRO A 63 -21.34 -24.40 37.97
CA PRO A 63 -19.96 -24.40 38.45
C PRO A 63 -18.94 -24.73 37.35
N PHE A 64 -17.89 -23.91 37.31
CA PHE A 64 -16.64 -24.12 36.59
C PHE A 64 -16.03 -25.49 36.93
N ARG A 65 -15.77 -26.32 35.92
CA ARG A 65 -15.04 -27.58 36.05
C ARG A 65 -13.74 -27.50 35.24
N PRO A 66 -12.55 -27.62 35.87
CA PRO A 66 -11.29 -27.70 35.15
C PRO A 66 -11.05 -29.14 34.71
N THR A 67 -10.96 -29.40 33.42
CA THR A 67 -10.51 -30.69 32.88
C THR A 67 -9.07 -30.60 32.39
N ARG A 68 -8.31 -31.63 32.77
CA ARG A 68 -6.86 -31.82 32.69
C ARG A 68 -6.27 -31.69 31.28
N VAL A 69 -5.07 -31.11 31.22
CA VAL A 69 -4.06 -31.26 30.15
C VAL A 69 -3.31 -32.58 30.34
N PRO A 70 -3.03 -33.34 29.26
CA PRO A 70 -1.64 -33.75 28.95
C PRO A 70 -1.38 -33.88 27.42
N PRO A 71 -0.16 -34.26 26.97
CA PRO A 71 1.03 -33.44 26.82
C PRO A 71 1.42 -33.20 25.33
N THR A 72 2.39 -32.30 25.14
CA THR A 72 3.12 -31.93 23.92
C THR A 72 3.50 -33.08 22.97
N ALA A 73 3.06 -33.00 21.71
CA ALA A 73 3.82 -33.22 20.47
C ALA A 73 2.85 -33.46 19.29
N GLU A 74 2.72 -32.47 18.39
CA GLU A 74 2.61 -32.64 16.92
C GLU A 74 2.60 -31.23 16.31
N VAL A 75 3.78 -30.63 16.25
CA VAL A 75 4.05 -29.55 15.29
C VAL A 75 4.33 -30.22 13.95
N ALA A 76 3.43 -30.05 12.98
CA ALA A 76 3.70 -30.04 11.55
C ALA A 76 2.40 -30.25 10.78
N GLN A 77 1.76 -29.17 10.32
CA GLN A 77 1.26 -29.05 8.93
C GLN A 77 0.70 -27.63 8.71
N LEU A 78 1.58 -26.64 8.61
CA LEU A 78 1.28 -25.35 7.98
C LEU A 78 2.50 -24.94 7.17
N ALA A 79 2.73 -25.67 6.08
CA ALA A 79 3.51 -25.20 4.96
C ALA A 79 2.96 -25.91 3.73
N GLU A 80 2.97 -25.16 2.63
CA GLU A 80 2.74 -25.60 1.24
C GLU A 80 1.30 -25.45 0.74
N ASP A 81 0.91 -24.20 0.49
CA ASP A 81 0.49 -23.72 -0.84
C ASP A 81 0.17 -22.22 -0.77
N SER A 82 0.98 -21.38 -1.41
CA SER A 82 0.61 -19.99 -1.79
C SER A 82 1.79 -19.35 -2.54
N THR A 83 2.10 -19.86 -3.73
CA THR A 83 2.77 -19.06 -4.76
C THR A 83 1.72 -18.29 -5.57
N ALA A 84 1.06 -17.35 -4.89
CA ALA A 84 0.21 -16.35 -5.52
C ALA A 84 0.75 -14.98 -5.12
N ALA A 85 0.97 -14.10 -6.10
CA ALA A 85 1.18 -12.69 -5.85
C ALA A 85 0.03 -12.20 -4.97
N VAL A 86 0.36 -11.76 -3.75
CA VAL A 86 -0.64 -11.31 -2.77
C VAL A 86 -1.23 -10.01 -3.28
N LEU A 87 -2.46 -10.08 -3.79
CA LEU A 87 -3.32 -8.92 -3.90
C LEU A 87 -3.63 -8.51 -2.47
N TYR A 88 -3.11 -7.36 -2.04
CA TYR A 88 -3.36 -6.88 -0.69
C TYR A 88 -4.83 -6.52 -0.52
N ASP A 89 -5.37 -6.82 0.66
CA ASP A 89 -6.71 -6.40 1.04
C ASP A 89 -6.81 -4.86 1.03
N SER A 90 -7.87 -4.34 0.42
CA SER A 90 -8.21 -2.91 0.37
C SER A 90 -8.13 -2.21 1.73
N ALA A 91 -8.56 -2.87 2.81
CA ALA A 91 -8.50 -2.31 4.16
C ALA A 91 -7.05 -2.16 4.66
N LEU A 92 -6.16 -3.09 4.27
CA LEU A 92 -4.74 -3.02 4.59
C LEU A 92 -4.04 -1.93 3.79
N ILE A 93 -4.43 -1.73 2.53
CA ILE A 93 -3.95 -0.63 1.70
C ILE A 93 -4.34 0.73 2.30
N GLU A 94 -5.59 0.89 2.75
CA GLU A 94 -6.06 2.14 3.39
C GLU A 94 -5.34 2.41 4.73
N ALA A 95 -5.16 1.38 5.55
CA ALA A 95 -4.36 1.46 6.78
C ALA A 95 -2.90 1.83 6.45
N GLY A 96 -2.35 1.25 5.38
CA GLY A 96 -1.03 1.54 4.84
C GLY A 96 -0.87 2.97 4.39
N GLN A 97 -1.82 3.50 3.63
CA GLN A 97 -1.84 4.89 3.19
C GLN A 97 -1.88 5.85 4.37
N THR A 98 -2.68 5.53 5.40
CA THR A 98 -2.77 6.33 6.62
C THR A 98 -1.43 6.40 7.34
N SER A 99 -0.79 5.24 7.54
CA SER A 99 0.53 5.16 8.18
C SER A 99 1.65 5.80 7.33
N PHE A 100 1.62 5.61 6.01
CA PHE A 100 2.56 6.26 5.09
C PHE A 100 2.45 7.78 5.17
N THR A 101 1.22 8.29 5.16
CA THR A 101 0.95 9.73 5.27
C THR A 101 1.48 10.27 6.60
N ALA A 102 1.26 9.56 7.70
CA ALA A 102 1.69 9.99 9.03
C ALA A 102 3.22 9.98 9.23
N TYR A 103 3.93 9.00 8.67
CA TYR A 103 5.32 8.73 9.06
C TYR A 103 6.34 8.81 7.93
N CYS A 104 5.92 8.68 6.67
CA CYS A 104 6.85 8.57 5.53
C CYS A 104 6.75 9.77 4.57
N SER A 105 5.56 10.35 4.41
CA SER A 105 5.27 11.39 3.42
C SER A 105 6.07 12.68 3.63
N ALA A 106 6.45 13.00 4.87
CA ALA A 106 7.22 14.20 5.17
C ALA A 106 8.60 14.21 4.48
N CYS A 107 9.17 13.03 4.22
CA CYS A 107 10.44 12.87 3.52
C CYS A 107 10.25 12.42 2.08
N HIS A 108 9.35 11.47 1.84
CA HIS A 108 9.14 10.84 0.53
C HIS A 108 8.05 11.51 -0.32
N GLY A 109 7.43 12.59 0.16
CA GLY A 109 6.33 13.27 -0.50
C GLY A 109 4.98 12.58 -0.27
N PRO A 110 3.86 13.32 -0.39
CA PRO A 110 2.51 12.77 -0.23
C PRO A 110 2.14 11.75 -1.32
N ASP A 111 2.78 11.84 -2.50
CA ASP A 111 2.63 10.93 -3.63
C ASP A 111 3.76 9.89 -3.73
N ALA A 112 4.61 9.80 -2.70
CA ALA A 112 5.76 8.90 -2.63
C ALA A 112 6.82 9.08 -3.74
N LYS A 113 6.80 10.20 -4.49
CA LYS A 113 7.77 10.48 -5.58
C LYS A 113 9.08 11.12 -5.11
N GLY A 114 9.24 11.25 -3.79
CA GLY A 114 10.41 11.84 -3.18
C GLY A 114 10.38 13.37 -3.13
N ILE A 115 11.31 13.92 -2.36
CA ILE A 115 11.53 15.37 -2.23
C ILE A 115 13.01 15.61 -2.50
N ALA A 116 13.31 16.50 -3.44
CA ALA A 116 14.69 16.78 -3.85
C ALA A 116 15.56 17.15 -2.63
N GLY A 117 16.66 16.41 -2.44
CA GLY A 117 17.59 16.60 -1.33
C GLY A 117 17.14 16.01 0.01
N LEU A 118 16.01 15.29 0.06
CA LEU A 118 15.48 14.69 1.28
C LEU A 118 15.18 13.19 1.08
N GLY A 119 13.97 12.83 0.64
CA GLY A 119 13.59 11.44 0.38
C GLY A 119 13.67 11.07 -1.11
N LYS A 120 13.97 9.80 -1.38
CA LYS A 120 13.95 9.23 -2.73
C LYS A 120 12.52 8.97 -3.21
N ASP A 121 12.36 8.94 -4.53
CA ASP A 121 11.18 8.36 -5.18
C ASP A 121 11.06 6.90 -4.76
N LEU A 122 9.85 6.48 -4.35
CA LEU A 122 9.51 5.11 -4.00
C LEU A 122 8.61 4.45 -5.06
N VAL A 123 8.01 5.25 -5.95
CA VAL A 123 7.11 4.81 -7.01
C VAL A 123 7.91 4.25 -8.19
N ALA A 124 8.93 4.97 -8.65
CA ALA A 124 9.76 4.58 -9.80
C ALA A 124 11.09 3.92 -9.39
N SER A 125 11.23 3.55 -8.12
CA SER A 125 12.49 3.07 -7.54
C SER A 125 12.76 1.60 -7.88
N GLU A 126 13.78 1.36 -8.70
CA GLU A 126 14.27 0.00 -8.97
C GLU A 126 14.62 -0.75 -7.68
N PHE A 127 15.17 -0.06 -6.67
CA PHE A 127 15.45 -0.66 -5.37
C PHE A 127 14.18 -1.19 -4.70
N VAL A 128 13.09 -0.41 -4.69
CA VAL A 128 11.81 -0.84 -4.09
C VAL A 128 11.18 -1.97 -4.92
N HIS A 129 11.28 -1.89 -6.26
CA HIS A 129 10.73 -2.91 -7.16
C HIS A 129 11.48 -4.24 -7.08
N SER A 130 12.80 -4.21 -6.88
CA SER A 130 13.64 -5.41 -6.85
C SER A 130 13.53 -6.24 -5.58
N LEU A 131 12.99 -5.67 -4.51
CA LEU A 131 12.88 -6.33 -3.20
C LEU A 131 11.52 -7.01 -3.06
N THR A 132 11.51 -8.18 -2.46
CA THR A 132 10.30 -8.79 -1.89
C THR A 132 9.76 -7.95 -0.72
N ASP A 133 8.51 -8.17 -0.32
CA ASP A 133 7.93 -7.41 0.79
C ASP A 133 8.63 -7.68 2.12
N GLU A 134 9.11 -8.91 2.34
CA GLU A 134 9.86 -9.26 3.53
C GLU A 134 11.22 -8.56 3.55
N GLU A 135 11.91 -8.48 2.41
CA GLU A 135 13.16 -7.74 2.30
C GLU A 135 12.95 -6.24 2.50
N LEU A 136 11.88 -5.67 1.93
CA LEU A 136 11.52 -4.27 2.09
C LEU A 136 11.10 -3.97 3.53
N LEU A 137 10.37 -4.86 4.20
CA LEU A 137 10.04 -4.80 5.62
C LEU A 137 11.31 -4.74 6.46
N ASN A 138 12.25 -5.66 6.22
CA ASN A 138 13.52 -5.70 6.95
C ASN A 138 14.37 -4.45 6.71
N PHE A 139 14.35 -3.92 5.48
CA PHE A 139 14.99 -2.66 5.15
C PHE A 139 14.34 -1.49 5.92
N VAL A 140 13.01 -1.36 5.91
CA VAL A 140 12.31 -0.28 6.63
C VAL A 140 12.51 -0.39 8.14
N LYS A 141 12.53 -1.61 8.71
CA LYS A 141 12.82 -1.84 10.14
C LYS A 141 14.20 -1.36 10.55
N THR A 142 15.18 -1.48 9.66
CA THR A 142 16.57 -1.11 9.94
C THR A 142 16.88 0.33 9.55
N GLY A 143 16.25 0.82 8.50
CA GLY A 143 16.60 2.08 7.86
C GLY A 143 17.92 2.00 7.07
N ARG A 144 18.40 3.16 6.61
CA ARG A 144 19.72 3.33 6.01
C ARG A 144 20.39 4.57 6.56
N PRO A 145 21.48 4.42 7.34
CA PRO A 145 22.09 5.56 7.99
C PRO A 145 22.91 6.44 7.03
N ILE A 146 23.26 7.65 7.46
CA ILE A 146 24.06 8.60 6.66
C ILE A 146 25.46 8.08 6.27
N TRP A 147 26.02 7.14 7.03
CA TRP A 147 27.36 6.58 6.80
C TRP A 147 27.34 5.32 5.93
N ASP A 148 26.16 4.83 5.56
CA ASP A 148 26.04 3.68 4.66
C ASP A 148 26.54 4.06 3.27
N ALA A 149 27.41 3.22 2.68
CA ALA A 149 28.01 3.50 1.37
C ALA A 149 26.97 3.58 0.23
N ALA A 150 25.82 2.92 0.39
CA ALA A 150 24.69 2.97 -0.56
C ALA A 150 23.71 4.12 -0.25
N ASN A 151 23.98 4.97 0.75
CA ASN A 151 23.22 6.19 0.97
C ASN A 151 23.70 7.27 0.00
N THR A 152 22.83 7.61 -0.97
CA THR A 152 23.12 8.63 -1.99
C THR A 152 22.46 9.98 -1.71
N THR A 153 21.61 10.09 -0.68
CA THR A 153 20.97 11.37 -0.30
C THR A 153 21.81 12.15 0.71
N GLY A 154 22.66 11.48 1.48
CA GLY A 154 23.33 12.07 2.64
C GLY A 154 22.37 12.36 3.80
N VAL A 155 21.14 11.84 3.73
CA VAL A 155 20.08 11.97 4.73
C VAL A 155 19.81 10.60 5.33
N ASP A 156 19.66 10.56 6.65
CA ASP A 156 19.32 9.35 7.38
C ASP A 156 17.91 8.88 7.00
N MET A 157 17.76 7.63 6.57
CA MET A 157 16.45 6.96 6.60
C MET A 157 16.38 6.22 7.93
N PRO A 158 15.72 6.76 8.96
CA PRO A 158 15.73 6.16 10.28
C PRO A 158 14.97 4.82 10.31
N PRO A 159 15.32 3.91 11.24
CA PRO A 159 14.53 2.72 11.53
C PRO A 159 13.05 3.05 11.66
N LYS A 160 12.20 2.31 10.94
CA LYS A 160 10.74 2.45 10.94
C LYS A 160 10.25 3.89 10.67
N GLY A 161 10.95 4.64 9.81
CA GLY A 161 10.59 6.02 9.50
C GLY A 161 10.68 6.96 10.72
N GLY A 162 11.44 6.58 11.75
CA GLY A 162 11.58 7.36 12.98
C GLY A 162 10.49 7.07 14.02
N ASN A 163 9.56 6.15 13.75
CA ASN A 163 8.54 5.73 14.70
C ASN A 163 8.81 4.30 15.22
N PRO A 164 9.41 4.13 16.41
CA PRO A 164 9.67 2.79 16.97
C PRO A 164 8.39 2.02 17.31
N GLY A 165 7.23 2.70 17.38
CA GLY A 165 5.93 2.10 17.67
C GLY A 165 5.27 1.39 16.48
N LEU A 166 5.76 1.56 15.24
CA LEU A 166 5.23 0.81 14.10
C LEU A 166 5.51 -0.68 14.28
N THR A 167 4.47 -1.49 14.19
CA THR A 167 4.58 -2.94 14.17
C THR A 167 5.04 -3.42 12.79
N ASP A 168 5.43 -4.69 12.70
CA ASP A 168 5.77 -5.28 11.40
C ASP A 168 4.54 -5.31 10.48
N GLU A 169 3.35 -5.49 11.04
CA GLU A 169 2.07 -5.41 10.33
C GLU A 169 1.81 -4.01 9.77
N ASP A 170 2.06 -2.95 10.55
CA ASP A 170 1.91 -1.57 10.06
C ASP A 170 2.83 -1.28 8.87
N ILE A 171 4.07 -1.80 8.92
CA ILE A 171 5.04 -1.62 7.84
C ILE A 171 4.63 -2.45 6.62
N LEU A 172 4.11 -3.66 6.80
CA LEU A 172 3.57 -4.46 5.71
C LEU A 172 2.36 -3.78 5.04
N ASN A 173 1.49 -3.13 5.82
CA ASN A 173 0.40 -2.32 5.29
C ASN A 173 0.94 -1.12 4.48
N ILE A 174 1.99 -0.44 4.95
CA ILE A 174 2.65 0.62 4.17
C ILE A 174 3.23 0.05 2.86
N ILE A 175 3.85 -1.13 2.89
CA ILE A 175 4.39 -1.80 1.70
C ILE A 175 3.26 -2.14 0.73
N ALA A 176 2.14 -2.67 1.22
CA ALA A 176 0.95 -2.94 0.43
C ALA A 176 0.48 -1.69 -0.32
N TYR A 177 0.37 -0.56 0.38
CA TYR A 177 0.06 0.73 -0.22
C TYR A 177 1.09 1.15 -1.27
N LEU A 178 2.40 1.06 -0.97
CA LEU A 178 3.46 1.38 -1.93
C LEU A 178 3.38 0.51 -3.18
N ARG A 179 3.05 -0.77 -3.05
CA ARG A 179 2.85 -1.66 -4.20
C ARG A 179 1.70 -1.21 -5.08
N THR A 180 0.63 -0.63 -4.53
CA THR A 180 -0.45 -0.05 -5.35
C THR A 180 0.04 1.17 -6.15
N LEU A 181 0.92 1.98 -5.58
CA LEU A 181 1.54 3.11 -6.29
C LEU A 181 2.54 2.62 -7.35
N ASN A 182 3.26 1.55 -7.05
CA ASN A 182 4.14 0.88 -8.00
C ASN A 182 3.36 0.16 -9.11
N ALA A 183 2.15 -0.33 -8.82
CA ALA A 183 1.28 -1.01 -9.78
C ALA A 183 0.73 -0.07 -10.86
N GLY A 184 0.65 1.24 -10.60
CA GLY A 184 0.53 2.27 -11.65
C GLY A 184 1.75 2.36 -12.58
N ALA A 185 2.78 1.53 -12.34
CA ALA A 185 3.97 1.34 -13.14
C ALA A 185 4.32 -0.15 -13.41
N SER A 186 3.43 -1.11 -13.09
CA SER A 186 3.72 -2.56 -13.21
C SER A 186 2.92 -3.25 -14.32
N THR A 187 3.64 -4.01 -15.16
CA THR A 187 3.20 -4.74 -16.35
C THR A 187 2.55 -6.12 -16.10
N GLU A 188 1.91 -6.35 -14.96
CA GLU A 188 1.32 -7.67 -14.64
C GLU A 188 -0.13 -7.51 -14.18
N ASN A 189 -1.07 -8.12 -14.92
CA ASN A 189 -2.49 -8.18 -14.57
C ASN A 189 -2.70 -9.30 -13.54
N PRO A 190 -3.02 -9.00 -12.27
CA PRO A 190 -3.28 -10.05 -11.30
C PRO A 190 -4.53 -10.86 -11.68
N VAL A 191 -4.31 -12.15 -11.92
CA VAL A 191 -5.32 -13.16 -12.30
C VAL A 191 -5.97 -13.77 -11.05
N SER A 192 -6.43 -12.94 -10.11
CA SER A 192 -7.24 -13.41 -8.98
C SER A 192 -8.72 -13.14 -9.25
N ALA A 193 -9.59 -13.96 -8.66
CA ALA A 193 -11.04 -13.91 -8.89
C ALA A 193 -11.57 -12.49 -8.64
N TYR A 194 -11.97 -11.82 -9.71
CA TYR A 194 -12.54 -10.49 -9.65
C TYR A 194 -13.79 -10.49 -8.76
N ASP A 195 -13.99 -9.40 -8.01
CA ASP A 195 -15.21 -9.20 -7.21
C ASP A 195 -16.44 -9.38 -8.12
N PRO A 196 -17.36 -10.32 -7.79
CA PRO A 196 -18.57 -10.54 -8.58
C PRO A 196 -19.39 -9.27 -8.83
N ALA A 197 -19.42 -8.32 -7.90
CA ALA A 197 -20.12 -7.05 -8.07
C ALA A 197 -19.44 -6.16 -9.12
N VAL A 198 -18.11 -6.15 -9.13
CA VAL A 198 -17.30 -5.42 -10.13
C VAL A 198 -17.46 -6.05 -11.51
N LEU A 199 -17.43 -7.38 -11.59
CA LEU A 199 -17.67 -8.10 -12.85
C LEU A 199 -19.06 -7.84 -13.39
N GLU A 200 -20.08 -7.88 -12.55
CA GLU A 200 -21.46 -7.60 -12.97
C GLU A 200 -21.61 -6.16 -13.46
N ALA A 201 -21.07 -5.18 -12.72
CA ALA A 201 -21.08 -3.77 -13.12
C ALA A 201 -20.30 -3.55 -14.43
N GLY A 202 -19.12 -4.15 -14.57
CA GLY A 202 -18.28 -4.10 -15.76
C GLY A 202 -18.94 -4.73 -16.97
N SER A 203 -19.53 -5.92 -16.81
CA SER A 203 -20.29 -6.63 -17.83
C SER A 203 -21.50 -5.81 -18.30
N ALA A 204 -22.26 -5.24 -17.37
CA ALA A 204 -23.41 -4.41 -17.67
C ALA A 204 -23.01 -3.15 -18.47
N ALA A 205 -21.94 -2.46 -18.04
CA ALA A 205 -21.44 -1.28 -18.73
C ALA A 205 -20.84 -1.63 -20.11
N PHE A 206 -20.08 -2.72 -20.21
CA PHE A 206 -19.55 -3.21 -21.48
C PHE A 206 -20.67 -3.56 -22.46
N THR A 207 -21.72 -4.22 -21.97
CA THR A 207 -22.90 -4.55 -22.75
C THR A 207 -23.58 -3.28 -23.28
N ALA A 208 -23.72 -2.25 -22.44
CA ALA A 208 -24.38 -1.01 -22.82
C ALA A 208 -23.61 -0.18 -23.86
N TYR A 209 -22.27 -0.15 -23.78
CA TYR A 209 -21.47 0.83 -24.54
C TYR A 209 -20.45 0.24 -25.51
N CYS A 210 -20.04 -1.01 -25.33
CA CYS A 210 -18.92 -1.60 -26.08
C CYS A 210 -19.36 -2.77 -26.98
N SER A 211 -20.37 -3.54 -26.54
CA SER A 211 -20.80 -4.77 -27.22
C SER A 211 -21.32 -4.56 -28.64
N ALA A 212 -21.86 -3.38 -28.94
CA ALA A 212 -22.36 -3.05 -30.28
C ALA A 212 -21.27 -3.14 -31.37
N CYS A 213 -20.01 -2.92 -30.99
CA CYS A 213 -18.85 -3.03 -31.90
C CYS A 213 -18.01 -4.28 -31.61
N HIS A 214 -17.78 -4.58 -30.33
CA HIS A 214 -16.88 -5.66 -29.89
C HIS A 214 -17.58 -6.99 -29.64
N GLY A 215 -18.90 -7.09 -29.83
CA GLY A 215 -19.69 -8.27 -29.54
C GLY A 215 -19.98 -8.44 -28.04
N PRO A 216 -21.03 -9.20 -27.66
CA PRO A 216 -21.40 -9.42 -26.26
C PRO A 216 -20.38 -10.24 -25.47
N ASP A 217 -19.54 -11.02 -26.16
CA ASP A 217 -18.45 -11.84 -25.61
C ASP A 217 -17.07 -11.19 -25.83
N ALA A 218 -17.04 -9.92 -26.25
CA ALA A 218 -15.83 -9.16 -26.54
C ALA A 218 -14.90 -9.78 -27.60
N ARG A 219 -15.37 -10.74 -28.42
CA ARG A 219 -14.57 -11.39 -29.48
C ARG A 219 -14.51 -10.63 -30.80
N GLY A 220 -15.11 -9.44 -30.83
CA GLY A 220 -15.13 -8.58 -32.01
C GLY A 220 -16.23 -8.95 -33.00
N ILE A 221 -16.50 -8.01 -33.89
CA ILE A 221 -17.42 -8.18 -35.02
C ILE A 221 -16.64 -7.84 -36.28
N ALA A 222 -16.62 -8.78 -37.24
CA ALA A 222 -15.85 -8.62 -38.48
C ALA A 222 -16.23 -7.32 -39.21
N GLY A 223 -15.23 -6.49 -39.51
CA GLY A 223 -15.42 -5.19 -40.16
C GLY A 223 -15.90 -4.06 -39.24
N LEU A 224 -16.01 -4.30 -37.93
CA LEU A 224 -16.46 -3.30 -36.96
C LEU A 224 -15.48 -3.20 -35.77
N GLY A 225 -15.64 -4.01 -34.73
CA GLY A 225 -14.73 -4.05 -33.57
C GLY A 225 -13.77 -5.23 -33.61
N LYS A 226 -12.57 -5.05 -33.07
CA LYS A 226 -11.57 -6.13 -32.88
C LYS A 226 -11.96 -7.04 -31.71
N ASP A 227 -11.43 -8.26 -31.74
CA ASP A 227 -11.38 -9.15 -30.58
C ASP A 227 -10.59 -8.46 -29.46
N LEU A 228 -11.14 -8.44 -28.25
CA LEU A 228 -10.49 -7.91 -27.05
C LEU A 228 -9.96 -9.02 -26.15
N VAL A 229 -10.48 -10.24 -26.28
CA VAL A 229 -10.16 -11.42 -25.47
C VAL A 229 -8.87 -12.08 -25.92
N ALA A 230 -8.65 -12.19 -27.23
CA ALA A 230 -7.44 -12.79 -27.80
C ALA A 230 -6.39 -11.76 -28.23
N SER A 231 -6.62 -10.47 -27.92
CA SER A 231 -5.80 -9.37 -28.43
C SER A 231 -4.47 -9.24 -27.70
N GLU A 232 -3.38 -9.44 -28.43
CA GLU A 232 -2.03 -9.16 -27.94
C GLU A 232 -1.88 -7.70 -27.46
N PHE A 233 -2.51 -6.74 -28.16
CA PHE A 233 -2.49 -5.34 -27.75
C PHE A 233 -3.15 -5.16 -26.38
N VAL A 234 -4.33 -5.74 -26.16
CA VAL A 234 -5.01 -5.67 -24.86
C VAL A 234 -4.13 -6.34 -23.79
N HIS A 235 -3.61 -7.52 -24.07
CA HIS A 235 -2.76 -8.28 -23.13
C HIS A 235 -1.41 -7.62 -22.82
N SER A 236 -0.85 -6.85 -23.75
CA SER A 236 0.44 -6.16 -23.55
C SER A 236 0.35 -4.91 -22.67
N LEU A 237 -0.85 -4.39 -22.44
CA LEU A 237 -1.08 -3.18 -21.66
C LEU A 237 -1.39 -3.53 -20.20
N THR A 238 -1.00 -2.64 -19.29
CA THR A 238 -1.53 -2.62 -17.92
C THR A 238 -3.01 -2.22 -17.94
N ASP A 239 -3.72 -2.46 -16.84
CA ASP A 239 -5.10 -2.00 -16.70
C ASP A 239 -5.22 -0.47 -16.74
N GLU A 240 -4.24 0.27 -16.22
CA GLU A 240 -4.20 1.74 -16.32
C GLU A 240 -3.93 2.20 -17.75
N GLU A 241 -3.01 1.55 -18.47
CA GLU A 241 -2.75 1.87 -19.88
C GLU A 241 -3.96 1.55 -20.76
N LEU A 242 -4.64 0.43 -20.52
CA LEU A 242 -5.86 0.07 -21.22
C LEU A 242 -7.01 1.03 -20.87
N LEU A 243 -7.16 1.41 -19.60
CA LEU A 243 -8.09 2.44 -19.17
C LEU A 243 -7.83 3.76 -19.91
N ASN A 244 -6.58 4.22 -19.97
CA ASN A 244 -6.19 5.45 -20.66
C ASN A 244 -6.43 5.36 -22.18
N PHE A 245 -6.20 4.19 -22.76
CA PHE A 245 -6.57 3.91 -24.15
C PHE A 245 -8.08 4.01 -24.36
N VAL A 246 -8.91 3.38 -23.51
CA VAL A 246 -10.38 3.44 -23.61
C VAL A 246 -10.89 4.87 -23.41
N LYS A 247 -10.30 5.64 -22.49
CA LYS A 247 -10.64 7.06 -22.26
C LYS A 247 -10.43 7.91 -23.50
N THR A 248 -9.42 7.59 -24.31
CA THR A 248 -9.05 8.38 -25.50
C THR A 248 -9.67 7.82 -26.77
N GLY A 249 -9.88 6.51 -26.85
CA GLY A 249 -10.27 5.81 -28.06
C GLY A 249 -9.15 5.75 -29.11
N ARG A 250 -9.51 5.33 -30.32
CA ARG A 250 -8.64 5.33 -31.50
C ARG A 250 -9.41 5.85 -32.71
N PRO A 251 -9.04 7.02 -33.25
CA PRO A 251 -9.78 7.61 -34.35
C PRO A 251 -9.53 6.93 -35.69
N ILE A 252 -10.40 7.18 -36.67
CA ILE A 252 -10.27 6.60 -38.03
C ILE A 252 -8.97 6.98 -38.77
N TRP A 253 -8.38 8.13 -38.45
CA TRP A 253 -7.14 8.61 -39.06
C TRP A 253 -5.88 8.14 -38.35
N ASP A 254 -6.00 7.43 -37.23
CA ASP A 254 -4.85 6.87 -36.52
C ASP A 254 -4.18 5.80 -37.40
N ALA A 255 -2.86 5.89 -37.58
CA ALA A 255 -2.11 4.98 -38.45
C ALA A 255 -2.16 3.51 -37.96
N ALA A 256 -2.40 3.29 -36.66
CA ALA A 256 -2.57 1.98 -36.07
C ALA A 256 -4.05 1.54 -36.00
N ASN A 257 -4.98 2.31 -36.58
CA ASN A 257 -6.35 1.86 -36.79
C ASN A 257 -6.42 0.93 -38.01
N THR A 258 -6.65 -0.37 -37.76
CA THR A 258 -6.74 -1.39 -38.81
C THR A 258 -8.17 -1.82 -39.13
N THR A 259 -9.19 -1.27 -38.45
CA THR A 259 -10.60 -1.56 -38.75
C THR A 259 -11.19 -0.57 -39.75
N GLY A 260 -10.63 0.64 -39.84
CA GLY A 260 -11.23 1.73 -40.61
C GLY A 260 -12.51 2.28 -39.97
N VAL A 261 -12.76 1.93 -38.70
CA VAL A 261 -13.88 2.39 -37.88
C VAL A 261 -13.33 3.11 -36.67
N ASP A 262 -13.95 4.22 -36.31
CA ASP A 262 -13.62 4.99 -35.11
C ASP A 262 -13.92 4.16 -33.85
N MET A 263 -12.95 4.02 -32.95
CA MET A 263 -13.19 3.62 -31.57
C MET A 263 -13.33 4.91 -30.76
N PRO A 264 -14.55 5.36 -30.44
CA PRO A 264 -14.74 6.65 -29.79
C PRO A 264 -14.22 6.64 -28.34
N PRO A 265 -13.80 7.81 -27.82
CA PRO A 265 -13.49 7.99 -26.40
C PRO A 265 -14.61 7.42 -25.51
N LYS A 266 -14.25 6.59 -24.52
CA LYS A 266 -15.18 5.97 -23.57
C LYS A 266 -16.35 5.23 -24.22
N GLY A 267 -16.13 4.60 -25.38
CA GLY A 267 -17.20 3.90 -26.11
C GLY A 267 -18.33 4.82 -26.59
N GLY A 268 -18.06 6.12 -26.72
CA GLY A 268 -19.06 7.12 -27.11
C GLY A 268 -19.90 7.65 -25.95
N ASN A 269 -19.64 7.23 -24.70
CA ASN A 269 -20.29 7.77 -23.51
C ASN A 269 -19.32 8.61 -22.67
N PRO A 270 -19.32 9.96 -22.82
CA PRO A 270 -18.43 10.82 -22.05
C PRO A 270 -18.73 10.82 -20.54
N GLY A 271 -19.92 10.33 -20.13
CA GLY A 271 -20.36 10.28 -18.74
C GLY A 271 -19.75 9.16 -17.90
N LEU A 272 -19.09 8.16 -18.52
CA LEU A 272 -18.45 7.08 -17.78
C LEU A 272 -17.30 7.61 -16.91
N THR A 273 -17.34 7.28 -15.63
CA THR A 273 -16.28 7.57 -14.65
C THR A 273 -15.08 6.65 -14.85
N ASP A 274 -13.93 7.04 -14.30
CA ASP A 274 -12.72 6.20 -14.38
C ASP A 274 -12.92 4.86 -13.63
N GLU A 275 -13.73 4.84 -12.58
CA GLU A 275 -14.13 3.63 -11.86
C GLU A 275 -14.97 2.70 -12.75
N GLU A 276 -16.01 3.22 -13.42
CA GLU A 276 -16.84 2.43 -14.33
C GLU A 276 -16.03 1.88 -15.51
N LEU A 277 -15.09 2.66 -16.04
CA LEU A 277 -14.18 2.21 -17.10
C LEU A 277 -13.22 1.13 -16.61
N LEU A 278 -12.74 1.24 -15.37
CA LEU A 278 -11.89 0.21 -14.78
C LEU A 278 -12.69 -1.09 -14.57
N ASN A 279 -13.94 -1.02 -14.14
CA ASN A 279 -14.82 -2.19 -14.04
C ASN A 279 -15.01 -2.87 -15.42
N ILE A 280 -15.13 -2.09 -16.50
CA ILE A 280 -15.16 -2.63 -17.88
C ILE A 280 -13.84 -3.32 -18.23
N VAL A 281 -12.69 -2.71 -17.91
CA VAL A 281 -11.37 -3.32 -18.11
C VAL A 281 -11.28 -4.65 -17.37
N THR A 282 -11.65 -4.68 -16.08
CA THR A 282 -11.72 -5.89 -15.25
C THR A 282 -12.57 -6.98 -15.90
N PHE A 283 -13.75 -6.63 -16.42
CA PHE A 283 -14.60 -7.56 -17.15
C PHE A 283 -13.91 -8.11 -18.41
N ILE A 284 -13.30 -7.27 -19.24
CA ILE A 284 -12.57 -7.70 -20.45
C ILE A 284 -11.47 -8.70 -20.08
N ARG A 285 -10.71 -8.43 -19.03
CA ARG A 285 -9.64 -9.32 -18.54
C ARG A 285 -10.20 -10.67 -18.07
N SER A 286 -11.37 -10.68 -17.44
CA SER A 286 -12.02 -11.91 -16.99
C SER A 286 -12.41 -12.87 -18.11
N LEU A 287 -12.63 -12.36 -19.33
CA LEU A 287 -13.00 -13.17 -20.48
C LEU A 287 -11.80 -13.87 -21.14
N GLY A 288 -10.58 -13.36 -20.92
CA GLY A 288 -9.33 -13.90 -21.48
C GLY A 288 -8.66 -14.97 -20.63
N GLN A 289 -9.29 -15.34 -19.51
CA GLN A 289 -8.83 -16.41 -18.61
C GLN A 289 -9.28 -17.80 -19.09
#